data_AF-A0A1N6GU97-F1
#
_entry.id   AF-A0A1N6GU97-F1
#
_cell.length_a   1.000
_cell.length_b   1.000
_cell.length_c   1.000
_cell.angle_alpha   90.00
_cell.angle_beta   90.00
_cell.angle_gamma   90.00
#
_symmetry.space_group_name_H-M   'P 1'
#
loop_
_entity.id
_entity.type
_entity.pdbx_description
1 polymer ?
#
loop_
_entity_poly.entity_id
_entity_poly.type
_entity_poly.pdbx_seq_one_letter_code
_entity_poly.pdbx_strand_id
1 'polypeptide(L)'
;MMSTASLLDRAETQSLTTATTRLRTMMAAVRVSFTWFGVQKSLTPQQKAQAAESFDAEGQFLSATKKLIDTKHPAFRAVTAIRGKIDQFWKGQSLPFPEPGVRLIKQDQLEPFARQIDDLRVELTDAVAELDRHFDELKRAARQRLGSLYNSDDYPATLEGLFEVAYDFPSVEPPGYLVALSPQLYEQEQARVSSRFEEAVRLAEEVFLGEFGRLVAHLSERLSGSNDDGTTKVFRDSAITNLTEFFQRFQQLNVRSNAQLDALVSEAQQIVRGVGPQQLRDSGSLRQRVTSDLTRVQSALDDLLVDRPRRRIVRGAVPREES
;
A
#
# COMPACT_ATOMS: atom_id res chain seq x y z
N MET A 1 36.60 0.71 31.14
CA MET A 1 35.95 1.12 29.88
C MET A 1 34.64 0.40 29.75
N MET A 2 33.53 1.01 30.21
CA MET A 2 32.19 0.49 29.92
C MET A 2 31.91 0.70 28.42
N SER A 3 31.56 -0.38 27.74
CA SER A 3 31.44 -0.45 26.29
C SER A 3 30.34 0.48 25.77
N THR A 4 30.71 1.43 24.92
CA THR A 4 29.81 2.35 24.20
C THR A 4 28.76 1.61 23.36
N ALA A 5 29.03 0.36 22.95
CA ALA A 5 28.07 -0.49 22.26
C ALA A 5 26.83 -0.85 23.12
N SER A 6 26.98 -0.96 24.45
CA SER A 6 25.88 -1.32 25.35
C SER A 6 24.91 -0.17 25.62
N LEU A 7 25.35 1.08 25.43
CA LEU A 7 24.51 2.27 25.66
C LEU A 7 23.62 2.58 24.45
N LEU A 8 24.14 2.39 23.23
CA LEU A 8 23.37 2.55 21.99
C LEU A 8 22.24 1.51 21.90
N ASP A 9 22.56 0.24 22.17
CA ASP A 9 21.59 -0.87 22.16
C ASP A 9 20.46 -0.67 23.20
N ARG A 10 20.81 -0.14 24.38
CA ARG A 10 19.81 0.23 25.41
C ARG A 10 18.90 1.38 24.97
N ALA A 11 19.45 2.40 24.31
CA ALA A 11 18.67 3.55 23.84
C ALA A 11 17.70 3.15 22.72
N GLU A 12 18.14 2.30 21.78
CA GLU A 12 17.29 1.76 20.71
C GLU A 12 16.16 0.89 21.28
N THR A 13 16.47 0.01 22.25
CA THR A 13 15.47 -0.84 22.92
C THR A 13 14.42 -0.02 23.68
N GLN A 14 14.83 1.07 24.35
CA GLN A 14 13.91 1.99 25.04
C GLN A 14 13.02 2.76 24.05
N SER A 15 13.59 3.23 22.93
CA SER A 15 12.83 3.90 21.86
C SER A 15 11.76 2.97 21.29
N LEU A 16 12.13 1.74 20.96
CA LEU A 16 11.23 0.72 20.41
C LEU A 16 10.09 0.40 21.38
N THR A 17 10.40 0.18 22.67
CA THR A 17 9.39 -0.11 23.71
C THR A 17 8.38 1.04 23.85
N THR A 18 8.87 2.27 23.81
CA THR A 18 8.04 3.48 23.88
C THR A 18 7.14 3.59 22.63
N ALA A 19 7.68 3.35 21.45
CA ALA A 19 6.94 3.39 20.19
C ALA A 19 5.86 2.30 20.11
N THR A 20 6.18 1.07 20.52
CA THR A 20 5.23 -0.05 20.63
C THR A 20 4.08 0.30 21.57
N THR A 21 4.38 0.87 22.73
CA THR A 21 3.36 1.30 23.70
C THR A 21 2.46 2.41 23.12
N ARG A 22 3.04 3.38 22.41
CA ARG A 22 2.26 4.43 21.70
C ARG A 22 1.36 3.84 20.61
N LEU A 23 1.85 2.92 19.80
CA LEU A 23 1.03 2.25 18.78
C LEU A 23 -0.16 1.53 19.41
N ARG A 24 0.07 0.73 20.45
CA ARG A 24 -1.00 -0.02 21.12
C ARG A 24 -2.07 0.87 21.74
N THR A 25 -1.68 2.00 22.30
CA THR A 25 -2.61 2.90 23.01
C THR A 25 -3.37 3.84 22.08
N MET A 26 -2.76 4.28 20.97
CA MET A 26 -3.33 5.32 20.10
C MET A 26 -3.94 4.78 18.81
N MET A 27 -3.65 3.52 18.44
CA MET A 27 -4.12 2.94 17.19
C MET A 27 -5.21 1.90 17.43
N ALA A 28 -6.01 1.68 16.40
CA ALA A 28 -6.95 0.59 16.25
C ALA A 28 -6.62 -0.16 14.96
N ALA A 29 -6.95 -1.44 14.90
CA ALA A 29 -6.80 -2.21 13.67
C ALA A 29 -8.01 -1.97 12.76
N VAL A 30 -7.74 -1.83 11.47
CA VAL A 30 -8.74 -1.65 10.42
C VAL A 30 -8.38 -2.53 9.23
N ARG A 31 -9.39 -3.16 8.64
CA ARG A 31 -9.26 -3.95 7.43
C ARG A 31 -10.30 -3.49 6.42
N VAL A 32 -9.89 -3.43 5.16
CA VAL A 32 -10.77 -3.14 4.03
C VAL A 32 -10.76 -4.36 3.11
N SER A 33 -11.94 -4.85 2.76
CA SER A 33 -12.13 -5.98 1.85
C SER A 33 -12.92 -5.55 0.63
N PHE A 34 -12.64 -6.22 -0.49
CA PHE A 34 -13.29 -5.95 -1.77
C PHE A 34 -13.91 -7.24 -2.31
N THR A 35 -15.19 -7.16 -2.69
CA THR A 35 -15.82 -8.13 -3.60
C THR A 35 -15.76 -7.54 -5.00
N TRP A 36 -15.31 -8.31 -5.98
CA TRP A 36 -15.09 -7.80 -7.34
C TRP A 36 -15.46 -8.83 -8.40
N PHE A 37 -16.21 -8.41 -9.42
CA PHE A 37 -16.58 -9.27 -10.54
C PHE A 37 -15.35 -9.86 -11.23
N GLY A 38 -15.34 -11.19 -11.37
CA GLY A 38 -14.30 -11.92 -12.07
C GLY A 38 -14.40 -11.73 -13.58
N VAL A 39 -13.44 -11.01 -14.17
CA VAL A 39 -13.45 -10.68 -15.61
C VAL A 39 -12.68 -11.68 -16.50
N GLN A 40 -12.23 -12.78 -15.92
CA GLN A 40 -11.49 -13.84 -16.60
C GLN A 40 -12.02 -15.21 -16.19
N LYS A 41 -11.96 -16.18 -17.09
CA LYS A 41 -12.29 -17.57 -16.81
C LYS A 41 -11.27 -18.51 -17.46
N SER A 42 -10.85 -19.53 -16.73
CA SER A 42 -9.97 -20.56 -17.28
C SER A 42 -10.65 -21.33 -18.40
N LEU A 43 -9.89 -21.70 -19.43
CA LEU A 43 -10.40 -22.58 -20.47
C LEU A 43 -10.58 -23.99 -19.91
N THR A 44 -11.59 -24.70 -20.41
CA THR A 44 -11.83 -26.11 -20.06
C THR A 44 -10.65 -26.99 -20.52
N PRO A 45 -10.46 -28.19 -19.95
CA PRO A 45 -9.41 -29.10 -20.40
C PRO A 45 -9.43 -29.39 -21.91
N GLN A 46 -10.63 -29.55 -22.49
CA GLN A 46 -10.81 -29.77 -23.93
C GLN A 46 -10.37 -28.55 -24.76
N GLN A 47 -10.81 -27.35 -24.37
CA GLN A 47 -10.42 -26.12 -25.05
C GLN A 47 -8.90 -25.86 -24.93
N LYS A 48 -8.28 -26.21 -23.80
CA LYS A 48 -6.83 -26.12 -23.63
C LYS A 48 -6.08 -27.11 -24.50
N ALA A 49 -6.57 -28.35 -24.62
CA ALA A 49 -5.98 -29.34 -25.53
C ALA A 49 -6.01 -28.84 -26.98
N GLN A 50 -7.16 -28.35 -27.43
CA GLN A 50 -7.30 -27.78 -28.78
C GLN A 50 -6.36 -26.58 -29.02
N ALA A 51 -6.17 -25.71 -28.01
CA ALA A 51 -5.22 -24.60 -28.12
C ALA A 51 -3.75 -25.07 -28.14
N ALA A 52 -3.43 -26.15 -27.41
CA ALA A 52 -2.09 -26.70 -27.30
C ALA A 52 -1.62 -27.40 -28.59
N GLU A 53 -2.54 -27.98 -29.36
CA GLU A 53 -2.27 -28.63 -30.66
C GLU A 53 -1.52 -27.71 -31.63
N SER A 54 -1.81 -26.40 -31.61
CA SER A 54 -1.15 -25.42 -32.49
C SER A 54 0.35 -25.24 -32.22
N PHE A 55 0.83 -25.70 -31.07
CA PHE A 55 2.22 -25.57 -30.63
C PHE A 55 2.87 -26.93 -30.32
N ASP A 56 2.20 -28.04 -30.64
CA ASP A 56 2.63 -29.41 -30.26
C ASP A 56 2.94 -29.52 -28.75
N ALA A 57 2.17 -28.79 -27.94
CA ALA A 57 2.35 -28.73 -26.50
C ALA A 57 1.40 -29.71 -25.80
N GLU A 58 1.85 -30.27 -24.69
CA GLU A 58 0.98 -31.03 -23.80
C GLU A 58 0.02 -30.08 -23.06
N GLY A 59 -1.29 -30.28 -23.22
CA GLY A 59 -2.31 -29.40 -22.64
C GLY A 59 -2.28 -29.27 -21.10
N GLN A 60 -1.64 -30.20 -20.38
CA GLN A 60 -1.42 -30.10 -18.94
C GLN A 60 -0.34 -29.08 -18.55
N PHE A 61 0.62 -28.86 -19.46
CA PHE A 61 1.68 -27.88 -19.30
C PHE A 61 1.31 -26.51 -19.90
N LEU A 62 0.09 -26.36 -20.42
CA LEU A 62 -0.46 -25.11 -20.92
C LEU A 62 -1.54 -24.56 -19.98
N SER A 63 -1.39 -23.30 -19.57
CA SER A 63 -2.45 -22.53 -18.91
C SER A 63 -2.99 -21.47 -19.86
N ALA A 64 -4.31 -21.38 -19.96
CA ALA A 64 -4.99 -20.39 -20.79
C ALA A 64 -6.25 -19.88 -20.09
N THR A 65 -6.50 -18.58 -20.21
CA THR A 65 -7.70 -17.89 -19.69
C THR A 65 -8.33 -17.05 -20.79
N LYS A 66 -9.66 -16.96 -20.79
CA LYS A 66 -10.42 -16.04 -21.64
C LYS A 66 -10.82 -14.81 -20.84
N LYS A 67 -10.76 -13.64 -21.46
CA LYS A 67 -11.25 -12.38 -20.89
C LYS A 67 -12.72 -12.24 -21.22
N LEU A 68 -13.56 -12.13 -20.19
CA LEU A 68 -15.01 -12.08 -20.33
C LEU A 68 -15.50 -10.71 -20.81
N ILE A 69 -14.94 -9.63 -20.28
CA ILE A 69 -15.32 -8.27 -20.67
C ILE A 69 -14.11 -7.40 -20.97
N ASP A 70 -14.32 -6.35 -21.76
CA ASP A 70 -13.29 -5.37 -22.06
C ASP A 70 -13.08 -4.42 -20.87
N THR A 71 -12.06 -4.70 -20.06
CA THR A 71 -11.74 -3.87 -18.89
C THR A 71 -11.17 -2.49 -19.26
N LYS A 72 -10.91 -2.22 -20.54
CA LYS A 72 -10.53 -0.88 -21.01
C LYS A 72 -11.74 0.02 -21.25
N HIS A 73 -12.96 -0.52 -21.22
CA HIS A 73 -14.19 0.26 -21.37
C HIS A 73 -14.25 1.39 -20.33
N PRO A 74 -14.61 2.63 -20.70
CA PRO A 74 -14.62 3.77 -19.78
C PRO A 74 -15.41 3.51 -18.49
N ALA A 75 -16.60 2.90 -18.59
CA ALA A 75 -17.41 2.59 -17.41
C ALA A 75 -16.73 1.57 -16.47
N PHE A 76 -16.03 0.56 -17.01
CA PHE A 76 -15.29 -0.40 -16.17
C PHE A 76 -14.07 0.25 -15.51
N ARG A 77 -13.40 1.16 -16.23
CA ARG A 77 -12.28 1.95 -15.69
C ARG A 77 -12.74 2.88 -14.58
N ALA A 78 -13.94 3.45 -14.65
CA ALA A 78 -14.51 4.28 -13.59
C ALA A 78 -14.68 3.48 -12.29
N VAL A 79 -15.29 2.29 -12.37
CA VAL A 79 -15.43 1.38 -11.22
C VAL A 79 -14.06 1.00 -10.65
N THR A 80 -13.10 0.62 -11.51
CA THR A 80 -11.74 0.28 -11.09
C THR A 80 -10.99 1.47 -10.46
N ALA A 81 -11.24 2.69 -10.95
CA ALA A 81 -10.62 3.89 -10.40
C ALA A 81 -11.07 4.15 -8.95
N ILE A 82 -12.35 3.91 -8.63
CA ILE A 82 -12.88 4.06 -7.28
C ILE A 82 -12.21 3.06 -6.32
N ARG A 83 -12.03 1.80 -6.73
CA ARG A 83 -11.24 0.83 -5.94
C ARG A 83 -9.83 1.34 -5.67
N GLY A 84 -9.18 1.94 -6.66
CA GLY A 84 -7.87 2.57 -6.51
C GLY A 84 -7.88 3.73 -5.50
N LYS A 85 -8.90 4.60 -5.56
CA LYS A 85 -9.11 5.69 -4.59
C LYS A 85 -9.24 5.14 -3.16
N ILE A 86 -10.06 4.11 -2.96
CA ILE A 86 -10.27 3.49 -1.64
C ILE A 86 -8.96 2.90 -1.12
N ASP A 87 -8.24 2.13 -1.93
CA ASP A 87 -6.96 1.51 -1.52
C ASP A 87 -5.91 2.57 -1.17
N GLN A 88 -5.82 3.64 -1.95
CA GLN A 88 -4.92 4.77 -1.68
C GLN A 88 -5.31 5.51 -0.39
N PHE A 89 -6.61 5.79 -0.19
CA PHE A 89 -7.10 6.44 1.03
C PHE A 89 -6.82 5.60 2.27
N TRP A 90 -7.16 4.30 2.23
CA TRP A 90 -6.91 3.39 3.34
C TRP A 90 -5.43 3.31 3.69
N LYS A 91 -4.55 3.15 2.70
CA LYS A 91 -3.09 3.13 2.92
C LYS A 91 -2.55 4.48 3.40
N GLY A 92 -3.12 5.59 2.93
CA GLY A 92 -2.73 6.94 3.32
C GLY A 92 -3.07 7.27 4.78
N GLN A 93 -4.18 6.74 5.29
CA GLN A 93 -4.65 7.01 6.66
C GLN A 93 -4.18 5.99 7.71
N SER A 94 -3.37 5.00 7.34
CA SER A 94 -3.01 3.91 8.23
C SER A 94 -1.60 3.37 8.03
N LEU A 95 -1.07 2.73 9.07
CA LEU A 95 0.22 2.06 9.09
C LEU A 95 0.10 0.57 8.73
N PRO A 96 1.11 -0.04 8.10
CA PRO A 96 1.14 -1.48 7.88
C PRO A 96 1.12 -2.25 9.22
N PHE A 97 0.49 -3.43 9.20
CA PHE A 97 0.52 -4.39 10.31
C PHE A 97 0.97 -5.76 9.78
N PRO A 98 1.60 -6.63 10.60
CA PRO A 98 2.11 -7.93 10.13
C PRO A 98 1.04 -8.88 9.61
N GLU A 99 -0.20 -8.71 10.05
CA GLU A 99 -1.33 -9.53 9.59
C GLU A 99 -1.80 -9.07 8.20
N PRO A 100 -1.86 -9.98 7.20
CA PRO A 100 -2.30 -9.63 5.85
C PRO A 100 -3.69 -9.00 5.83
N GLY A 101 -3.82 -7.86 5.14
CA GLY A 101 -5.09 -7.14 5.00
C GLY A 101 -5.47 -6.30 6.23
N VAL A 102 -4.70 -6.32 7.31
CA VAL A 102 -4.91 -5.48 8.49
C VAL A 102 -3.91 -4.32 8.49
N ARG A 103 -4.37 -3.15 8.92
CA ARG A 103 -3.57 -1.93 9.08
C ARG A 103 -3.93 -1.24 10.40
N LEU A 104 -3.05 -0.37 10.89
CA LEU A 104 -3.27 0.39 12.12
C LEU A 104 -3.66 1.83 11.78
N ILE A 105 -4.84 2.25 12.22
CA ILE A 105 -5.35 3.61 12.08
C ILE A 105 -5.42 4.28 13.45
N LYS A 106 -5.23 5.59 13.52
CA LYS A 106 -5.42 6.32 14.79
C LYS A 106 -6.87 6.25 15.25
N GLN A 107 -7.08 6.09 16.55
CA GLN A 107 -8.42 5.99 17.14
C GLN A 107 -9.28 7.23 16.86
N ASP A 108 -8.67 8.42 16.87
CA ASP A 108 -9.36 9.68 16.55
C ASP A 108 -9.73 9.82 15.06
N GLN A 109 -9.21 8.95 14.19
CA GLN A 109 -9.53 8.93 12.76
C GLN A 109 -10.58 7.88 12.39
N LEU A 110 -11.10 7.10 13.34
CA LEU A 110 -12.06 6.03 13.07
C LEU A 110 -13.35 6.54 12.41
N GLU A 111 -13.98 7.57 12.97
CA GLU A 111 -15.21 8.13 12.42
C GLU A 111 -14.99 8.88 11.09
N PRO A 112 -13.97 9.73 10.91
CA PRO A 112 -13.64 10.29 9.60
C PRO A 112 -13.39 9.22 8.54
N PHE A 113 -12.68 8.15 8.90
CA PHE A 113 -12.39 7.05 7.99
C PHE A 113 -13.65 6.32 7.56
N ALA A 114 -14.51 5.92 8.51
CA ALA A 114 -15.77 5.24 8.22
C ALA A 114 -16.63 6.05 7.26
N ARG A 115 -16.84 7.34 7.55
CA ARG A 115 -17.61 8.25 6.69
C ARG A 115 -17.05 8.33 5.28
N GLN A 116 -15.73 8.49 5.14
CA GLN A 116 -15.11 8.58 3.81
C GLN A 116 -15.22 7.27 3.02
N ILE A 117 -15.17 6.11 3.67
CA ILE A 117 -15.38 4.82 2.99
C ILE A 117 -16.85 4.66 2.58
N ASP A 118 -17.80 5.10 3.40
CA ASP A 118 -19.22 5.07 3.05
C ASP A 118 -19.54 6.01 1.87
N ASP A 119 -18.94 7.20 1.81
CA ASP A 119 -19.05 8.10 0.66
C ASP A 119 -18.50 7.45 -0.62
N LEU A 120 -17.34 6.79 -0.53
CA LEU A 120 -16.74 6.07 -1.65
C LEU A 120 -17.54 4.81 -2.04
N ARG A 121 -18.28 4.21 -1.10
CA ARG A 121 -19.20 3.11 -1.37
C ARG A 121 -20.38 3.59 -2.21
N VAL A 122 -20.93 4.77 -1.93
CA VAL A 122 -21.98 5.39 -2.76
C VAL A 122 -21.45 5.67 -4.17
N GLU A 123 -20.26 6.28 -4.29
CA GLU A 123 -19.62 6.48 -5.59
C GLU A 123 -19.46 5.16 -6.36
N LEU A 124 -19.05 4.07 -5.67
CA LEU A 124 -18.89 2.75 -6.27
C LEU A 124 -20.22 2.21 -6.79
N THR A 125 -21.29 2.30 -5.99
CA THR A 125 -22.63 1.86 -6.38
C THR A 125 -23.11 2.58 -7.65
N ASP A 126 -22.95 3.90 -7.71
CA ASP A 126 -23.35 4.70 -8.87
C ASP A 126 -22.54 4.31 -10.13
N ALA A 127 -21.23 4.13 -9.99
CA ALA A 127 -20.38 3.71 -11.10
C ALA A 127 -20.70 2.30 -11.59
N VAL A 128 -21.11 1.39 -10.70
CA VAL A 128 -21.54 0.02 -11.05
C VAL A 128 -22.88 0.06 -11.78
N ALA A 129 -23.84 0.87 -11.33
CA ALA A 129 -25.10 1.06 -12.04
C ALA A 129 -24.88 1.63 -13.44
N GLU A 130 -23.93 2.56 -13.62
CA GLU A 130 -23.54 3.05 -14.94
C GLU A 130 -22.89 1.94 -15.78
N LEU A 131 -21.98 1.14 -15.21
CA LEU A 131 -21.38 0.01 -15.90
C LEU A 131 -22.43 -1.02 -16.34
N ASP A 132 -23.45 -1.28 -15.52
CA ASP A 132 -24.51 -2.24 -15.81
C ASP A 132 -25.35 -1.83 -17.03
N ARG A 133 -25.60 -0.52 -17.22
CA ARG A 133 -26.27 0.02 -18.43
C ARG A 133 -25.51 -0.32 -19.72
N HIS A 134 -24.18 -0.41 -19.66
CA HIS A 134 -23.33 -0.80 -20.80
C HIS A 134 -23.06 -2.30 -20.87
N PHE A 135 -23.57 -3.09 -19.92
CA PHE A 135 -23.15 -4.49 -19.78
C PHE A 135 -23.61 -5.35 -20.95
N ASP A 136 -24.79 -5.10 -21.51
CA ASP A 136 -25.27 -5.84 -22.70
C ASP A 136 -24.49 -5.51 -23.97
N GLU A 137 -23.94 -4.30 -24.09
CA GLU A 137 -22.96 -3.99 -25.13
C GLU A 137 -21.67 -4.79 -24.94
N LEU A 138 -21.14 -4.81 -23.70
CA LEU A 138 -19.93 -5.58 -23.38
C LEU A 138 -20.12 -7.08 -23.64
N LYS A 139 -21.28 -7.65 -23.32
CA LYS A 139 -21.63 -9.06 -23.63
C LYS A 139 -21.64 -9.31 -25.15
N ARG A 140 -22.25 -8.42 -25.94
CA ARG A 140 -22.27 -8.53 -27.41
C ARG A 140 -20.87 -8.45 -28.02
N ALA A 141 -20.05 -7.49 -27.57
CA ALA A 141 -18.66 -7.38 -28.00
C ALA A 141 -17.84 -8.62 -27.61
N ALA A 142 -18.05 -9.15 -26.40
CA ALA A 142 -17.39 -10.37 -25.94
C ALA A 142 -17.78 -11.58 -26.79
N ARG A 143 -19.06 -11.73 -27.16
CA ARG A 143 -19.53 -12.81 -28.05
C ARG A 143 -18.83 -12.78 -29.41
N GLN A 144 -18.67 -11.59 -29.99
CA GLN A 144 -17.96 -11.43 -31.26
C GLN A 144 -16.47 -11.76 -31.14
N ARG A 145 -15.81 -11.30 -30.06
CA ARG A 145 -14.36 -11.47 -29.86
C ARG A 145 -13.96 -12.88 -29.42
N LEU A 146 -14.79 -13.54 -28.61
CA LEU A 146 -14.49 -14.87 -28.07
C LEU A 146 -14.93 -16.00 -29.00
N GLY A 147 -15.85 -15.74 -29.95
CA GLY A 147 -16.33 -16.75 -30.88
C GLY A 147 -16.87 -17.99 -30.15
N SER A 148 -16.34 -19.17 -30.49
CA SER A 148 -16.72 -20.44 -29.85
C SER A 148 -16.35 -20.55 -28.37
N LEU A 149 -15.47 -19.69 -27.86
CA LEU A 149 -15.14 -19.64 -26.43
C LEU A 149 -16.18 -18.85 -25.61
N TYR A 150 -17.12 -18.16 -26.25
CA TYR A 150 -18.18 -17.45 -25.53
C TYR A 150 -19.15 -18.44 -24.88
N ASN A 151 -19.46 -18.23 -23.60
CA ASN A 151 -20.53 -18.93 -22.89
C ASN A 151 -21.40 -17.89 -22.19
N SER A 152 -22.71 -17.90 -22.43
CA SER A 152 -23.67 -16.98 -21.81
C SER A 152 -23.69 -17.10 -20.29
N ASP A 153 -23.47 -18.31 -19.76
CA ASP A 153 -23.53 -18.59 -18.32
C ASP A 153 -22.33 -17.99 -17.55
N ASP A 154 -21.33 -17.49 -18.27
CA ASP A 154 -20.23 -16.74 -17.67
C ASP A 154 -20.61 -15.29 -17.33
N TYR A 155 -21.80 -14.83 -17.78
CA TYR A 155 -22.26 -13.46 -17.64
C TYR A 155 -23.52 -13.42 -16.79
N PRO A 156 -23.50 -12.77 -15.61
CA PRO A 156 -24.69 -12.57 -14.81
C PRO A 156 -25.73 -11.69 -15.53
N ALA A 157 -26.96 -11.70 -15.01
CA ALA A 157 -28.02 -10.83 -15.51
C ALA A 157 -27.67 -9.35 -15.29
N THR A 158 -27.19 -9.02 -14.09
CA THR A 158 -26.75 -7.69 -13.65
C THR A 158 -25.41 -7.76 -12.93
N LEU A 159 -24.69 -6.64 -12.90
CA LEU A 159 -23.47 -6.42 -12.15
C LEU A 159 -23.71 -5.85 -10.74
N GLU A 160 -24.95 -5.47 -10.43
CA GLU A 160 -25.32 -5.03 -9.08
C GLU A 160 -25.00 -6.12 -8.04
N GLY A 161 -24.39 -5.70 -6.92
CA GLY A 161 -23.95 -6.62 -5.86
C GLY A 161 -22.69 -7.44 -6.17
N LEU A 162 -22.09 -7.33 -7.36
CA LEU A 162 -20.84 -8.02 -7.70
C LEU A 162 -19.58 -7.18 -7.45
N PHE A 163 -19.78 -5.94 -7.04
CA PHE A 163 -18.75 -4.99 -6.65
C PHE A 163 -19.10 -4.43 -5.28
N GLU A 164 -18.25 -4.69 -4.30
CA GLU A 164 -18.49 -4.26 -2.92
C GLU A 164 -17.19 -3.85 -2.25
N VAL A 165 -17.29 -2.87 -1.34
CA VAL A 165 -16.25 -2.54 -0.37
C VAL A 165 -16.84 -2.66 1.03
N ALA A 166 -16.18 -3.44 1.87
CA ALA A 166 -16.50 -3.58 3.29
C ALA A 166 -15.29 -3.21 4.14
N TYR A 167 -15.55 -2.81 5.39
CA TYR A 167 -14.51 -2.56 6.38
C TYR A 167 -14.95 -3.07 7.74
N ASP A 168 -13.98 -3.53 8.52
CA ASP A 168 -14.16 -3.97 9.90
C ASP A 168 -12.96 -3.56 10.78
N PHE A 169 -13.14 -3.72 12.09
CA PHE A 169 -12.15 -3.40 13.11
C PHE A 169 -11.78 -4.67 13.88
N PRO A 170 -10.89 -5.52 13.33
CA PRO A 170 -10.53 -6.78 13.98
C PRO A 170 -9.83 -6.51 15.33
N SER A 171 -10.05 -7.38 16.31
CA SER A 171 -9.29 -7.29 17.58
C SER A 171 -7.82 -7.64 17.33
N VAL A 172 -6.92 -6.78 17.82
CA VAL A 172 -5.47 -7.02 17.85
C VAL A 172 -4.95 -7.24 19.28
N GLU A 173 -5.85 -7.31 20.26
CA GLU A 173 -5.54 -7.62 21.64
C GLU A 173 -5.98 -9.06 21.99
N PRO A 174 -5.33 -9.71 22.97
CA PRO A 174 -5.70 -11.04 23.42
C PRO A 174 -7.15 -11.06 23.97
N PRO A 175 -7.93 -12.13 23.74
CA PRO A 175 -9.27 -12.23 24.29
C PRO A 175 -9.28 -12.23 25.82
N GLY A 176 -10.05 -11.32 26.43
CA GLY A 176 -10.07 -11.11 27.89
C GLY A 176 -10.55 -12.33 28.70
N TYR A 177 -11.36 -13.22 28.12
CA TYR A 177 -11.82 -14.43 28.80
C TYR A 177 -10.67 -15.42 29.11
N LEU A 178 -9.55 -15.34 28.38
CA LEU A 178 -8.39 -16.20 28.61
C LEU A 178 -7.76 -15.96 29.98
N VAL A 179 -7.91 -14.76 30.54
CA VAL A 179 -7.43 -14.46 31.91
C VAL A 179 -8.06 -15.41 32.93
N ALA A 180 -9.35 -15.71 32.78
CA ALA A 180 -10.07 -16.59 33.70
C ALA A 180 -9.91 -18.09 33.35
N LEU A 181 -9.82 -18.44 32.06
CA LEU A 181 -9.81 -19.83 31.62
C LEU A 181 -8.41 -20.45 31.52
N SER A 182 -7.42 -19.66 31.09
CA SER A 182 -6.05 -20.13 30.92
C SER A 182 -5.06 -18.95 30.97
N PRO A 183 -4.59 -18.57 32.18
CA PRO A 183 -3.63 -17.49 32.35
C PRO A 183 -2.35 -17.68 31.52
N GLN A 184 -1.87 -18.93 31.41
CA GLN A 184 -0.70 -19.27 30.61
C GLN A 184 -0.91 -18.99 29.12
N LEU A 185 -2.10 -19.31 28.57
CA LEU A 185 -2.42 -19.01 27.18
C LEU A 185 -2.60 -17.50 26.95
N TYR A 186 -3.16 -16.79 27.94
CA TYR A 186 -3.25 -15.33 27.89
C TYR A 186 -1.85 -14.68 27.83
N GLU A 187 -0.89 -15.13 28.65
CA GLU A 187 0.50 -14.65 28.61
C GLU A 187 1.17 -14.90 27.26
N GLN A 188 0.95 -16.07 26.65
CA GLN A 188 1.47 -16.41 25.33
C GLN A 188 0.89 -15.51 24.23
N GLU A 189 -0.43 -15.29 24.24
CA GLU A 189 -1.08 -14.38 23.28
C GLU A 189 -0.65 -12.93 23.50
N GLN A 190 -0.43 -12.50 24.74
CA GLN A 190 0.10 -11.17 25.04
C GLN A 190 1.51 -10.98 24.46
N ALA A 191 2.39 -11.98 24.61
CA ALA A 191 3.74 -11.95 24.02
C ALA A 191 3.67 -11.89 22.49
N ARG A 192 2.75 -12.66 21.88
CA ARG A 192 2.52 -12.67 20.43
C ARG A 192 2.04 -11.31 19.92
N VAL A 193 1.10 -10.68 20.63
CA VAL A 193 0.60 -9.34 20.31
C VAL A 193 1.73 -8.31 20.41
N SER A 194 2.52 -8.33 21.49
CA SER A 194 3.68 -7.43 21.65
C SER A 194 4.64 -7.54 20.46
N SER A 195 5.00 -8.77 20.07
CA SER A 195 5.89 -9.01 18.93
C SER A 195 5.33 -8.46 17.61
N ARG A 196 4.01 -8.60 17.37
CA ARG A 196 3.36 -8.02 16.19
C ARG A 196 3.41 -6.50 16.17
N PHE A 197 3.23 -5.84 17.31
CA PHE A 197 3.32 -4.38 17.39
C PHE A 197 4.76 -3.88 17.20
N GLU A 198 5.76 -4.58 17.74
CA GLU A 198 7.17 -4.26 17.45
C GLU A 198 7.49 -4.42 15.95
N GLU A 199 6.95 -5.46 15.30
CA GLU A 199 7.08 -5.62 13.85
C GLU A 199 6.32 -4.53 13.10
N ALA A 200 5.16 -4.09 13.58
CA ALA A 200 4.42 -2.98 12.99
C ALA A 200 5.21 -1.66 13.03
N VAL A 201 5.93 -1.38 14.13
CA VAL A 201 6.86 -0.23 14.21
C VAL A 201 7.90 -0.34 13.09
N ARG A 202 8.57 -1.50 12.96
CA ARG A 202 9.60 -1.71 11.94
C ARG A 202 9.05 -1.58 10.51
N LEU A 203 7.88 -2.14 10.24
CA LEU A 203 7.21 -2.03 8.94
C LEU A 203 6.82 -0.59 8.61
N ALA A 204 6.32 0.16 9.59
CA ALA A 204 5.99 1.57 9.41
C ALA A 204 7.24 2.39 9.05
N GLU A 205 8.34 2.19 9.78
CA GLU A 205 9.61 2.84 9.49
C GLU A 205 10.13 2.49 8.09
N GLU A 206 10.11 1.21 7.70
CA GLU A 206 10.57 0.78 6.38
C GLU A 206 9.75 1.43 5.26
N VAL A 207 8.42 1.50 5.42
CA VAL A 207 7.54 2.17 4.46
C VAL A 207 7.87 3.65 4.36
N PHE A 208 8.00 4.36 5.48
CA PHE A 208 8.32 5.78 5.45
C PHE A 208 9.71 6.05 4.89
N LEU A 209 10.71 5.26 5.28
CA LEU A 209 12.08 5.39 4.82
C LEU A 209 12.17 5.17 3.31
N GLY A 210 11.60 4.08 2.80
CA GLY A 210 11.62 3.76 1.38
C GLY A 210 10.77 4.71 0.53
N GLU A 211 9.71 5.28 1.09
CA GLU A 211 8.93 6.33 0.43
C GLU A 211 9.65 7.67 0.39
N PHE A 212 10.22 8.09 1.51
CA PHE A 212 10.97 9.33 1.60
C PHE A 212 12.16 9.31 0.66
N GLY A 213 12.91 8.21 0.61
CA GLY A 213 14.04 8.05 -0.31
C GLY A 213 13.64 8.17 -1.78
N ARG A 214 12.53 7.54 -2.17
CA ARG A 214 11.99 7.69 -3.54
C ARG A 214 11.60 9.12 -3.84
N LEU A 215 10.97 9.83 -2.91
CA LEU A 215 10.53 11.22 -3.11
C LEU A 215 11.73 12.18 -3.22
N VAL A 216 12.72 12.06 -2.33
CA VAL A 216 13.93 12.89 -2.35
C VAL A 216 14.75 12.59 -3.61
N ALA A 217 14.99 11.31 -3.94
CA ALA A 217 15.72 10.93 -5.16
C ALA A 217 15.01 11.48 -6.41
N HIS A 218 13.68 11.34 -6.48
CA HIS A 218 12.92 11.88 -7.61
C HIS A 218 13.03 13.41 -7.71
N LEU A 219 12.91 14.12 -6.58
CA LEU A 219 13.00 15.57 -6.58
C LEU A 219 14.40 16.05 -6.98
N SER A 220 15.46 15.47 -6.39
CA SER A 220 16.86 15.75 -6.75
C SER A 220 17.11 15.50 -8.24
N GLU A 221 16.62 14.37 -8.77
CA GLU A 221 16.77 14.01 -10.18
C GLU A 221 16.06 15.02 -11.11
N ARG A 222 14.88 15.52 -10.73
CA ARG A 222 14.14 16.51 -11.53
C ARG A 222 14.80 17.89 -11.49
N LEU A 223 15.48 18.23 -10.40
CA LEU A 223 16.12 19.54 -10.22
C LEU A 223 17.55 19.61 -10.80
N SER A 224 18.24 18.47 -11.01
CA SER A 224 19.59 18.44 -11.59
C SER A 224 19.69 18.93 -13.04
N GLY A 225 18.55 19.17 -13.70
CA GLY A 225 18.44 20.16 -14.77
C GLY A 225 18.83 19.69 -16.17
N SER A 226 19.53 18.58 -16.36
CA SER A 226 19.92 18.09 -17.70
C SER A 226 19.76 16.59 -17.85
N ASN A 227 19.23 16.17 -19.00
CA ASN A 227 19.37 14.80 -19.50
C ASN A 227 20.77 14.61 -20.08
N ASP A 228 21.19 13.34 -20.25
CA ASP A 228 22.47 13.00 -20.91
C ASP A 228 22.57 13.58 -22.34
N ASP A 229 21.42 13.83 -22.97
CA ASP A 229 21.28 14.44 -24.30
C ASP A 229 21.26 15.99 -24.30
N GLY A 230 21.52 16.65 -23.16
CA GLY A 230 21.59 18.11 -23.03
C GLY A 230 20.24 18.84 -22.96
N THR A 231 19.11 18.12 -22.93
CA THR A 231 17.77 18.71 -22.77
C THR A 231 17.40 18.89 -21.30
N THR A 232 16.65 19.96 -20.97
CA THR A 232 16.24 20.24 -19.59
C THR A 232 15.20 19.25 -19.07
N LYS A 233 15.45 18.66 -17.90
CA LYS A 233 14.47 17.78 -17.24
C LYS A 233 13.19 18.56 -16.88
N VAL A 234 12.03 17.98 -17.24
CA VAL A 234 10.73 18.60 -16.96
C VAL A 234 10.42 18.52 -15.46
N PHE A 235 10.42 19.68 -14.79
CA PHE A 235 10.03 19.81 -13.39
C PHE A 235 8.54 20.19 -13.25
N ARG A 236 7.75 19.27 -12.69
CA ARG A 236 6.30 19.42 -12.46
C ARG A 236 6.02 19.79 -11.00
N ASP A 237 4.95 20.57 -10.78
CA ASP A 237 4.51 20.99 -9.44
C ASP A 237 4.28 19.80 -8.50
N SER A 238 3.80 18.68 -9.06
CA SER A 238 3.54 17.44 -8.34
C SER A 238 4.73 16.91 -7.55
N ALA A 239 5.96 17.21 -7.94
CA ALA A 239 7.15 16.77 -7.18
C ALA A 239 7.21 17.41 -5.78
N ILE A 240 6.84 18.69 -5.65
CA ILE A 240 6.79 19.41 -4.37
C ILE A 240 5.52 19.05 -3.60
N THR A 241 4.38 18.93 -4.31
CA THR A 241 3.11 18.53 -3.69
C THR A 241 3.22 17.15 -3.03
N ASN A 242 3.75 16.15 -3.74
CA ASN A 242 3.91 14.79 -3.21
C ASN A 242 4.81 14.76 -1.96
N LEU A 243 5.90 15.54 -1.94
CA LEU A 243 6.79 15.62 -0.79
C LEU A 243 6.11 16.31 0.40
N THR A 244 5.30 17.34 0.14
CA THR A 244 4.52 18.04 1.18
C THR A 244 3.44 17.15 1.78
N GLU A 245 2.71 16.41 0.95
CA GLU A 245 1.72 15.41 1.38
C GLU A 245 2.38 14.30 2.22
N PHE A 246 3.58 13.84 1.81
CA PHE A 246 4.37 12.91 2.61
C PHE A 246 4.68 13.47 4.00
N PHE A 247 5.13 14.73 4.12
CA PHE A 247 5.43 15.31 5.43
C PHE A 247 4.20 15.39 6.35
N GLN A 248 3.05 15.76 5.79
CA GLN A 248 1.80 15.80 6.56
C GLN A 248 1.43 14.40 7.06
N ARG A 249 1.49 13.39 6.19
CA ARG A 249 1.20 12.00 6.58
C ARG A 249 2.22 11.45 7.57
N PHE A 250 3.50 11.72 7.37
CA PHE A 250 4.55 11.33 8.31
C PHE A 250 4.26 11.95 9.69
N GLN A 251 3.97 13.25 9.76
CA GLN A 251 3.62 13.90 11.03
C GLN A 251 2.37 13.28 11.68
N GLN A 252 1.35 12.96 10.89
CA GLN A 252 0.11 12.38 11.37
C GLN A 252 0.27 10.93 11.84
N LEU A 253 1.10 10.11 11.22
CA LEU A 253 1.16 8.67 11.51
C LEU A 253 2.42 8.23 12.25
N ASN A 254 3.46 9.06 12.32
CA ASN A 254 4.73 8.70 12.92
C ASN A 254 4.60 8.48 14.43
N VAL A 255 5.19 7.38 14.89
CA VAL A 255 5.28 7.00 16.30
C VAL A 255 6.63 7.32 16.93
N ARG A 256 7.47 8.09 16.24
CA ARG A 256 8.78 8.61 16.70
C ARG A 256 9.66 7.50 17.26
N SER A 257 9.86 6.45 16.47
CA SER A 257 10.67 5.29 16.81
C SER A 257 12.12 5.42 16.33
N ASN A 258 12.37 6.28 15.31
CA ASN A 258 13.69 6.52 14.75
C ASN A 258 14.02 8.02 14.69
N ALA A 259 14.89 8.48 15.58
CA ALA A 259 15.27 9.88 15.70
C ALA A 259 16.08 10.40 14.48
N GLN A 260 16.84 9.53 13.80
CA GLN A 260 17.60 9.92 12.61
C GLN A 260 16.66 10.18 11.44
N LEU A 261 15.67 9.31 11.22
CA LEU A 261 14.63 9.52 10.21
C LEU A 261 13.84 10.80 10.50
N ASP A 262 13.46 11.03 11.76
CA ASP A 262 12.78 12.25 12.19
C ASP A 262 13.61 13.51 11.85
N ALA A 263 14.92 13.47 12.10
CA ALA A 263 15.84 14.57 11.80
C ALA A 263 15.96 14.83 10.28
N LEU A 264 16.13 13.77 9.48
CA LEU A 264 16.24 13.89 8.01
C LEU A 264 14.94 14.42 7.38
N VAL A 265 13.79 13.97 7.87
CA VAL A 265 12.48 14.48 7.42
C VAL A 265 12.35 15.97 7.77
N SER A 266 12.74 16.36 8.98
CA SER A 266 12.74 17.76 9.42
C SER A 266 13.67 18.64 8.57
N GLU A 267 14.89 18.16 8.27
CA GLU A 267 15.85 18.86 7.40
C GLU A 267 15.28 19.06 6.00
N ALA A 268 14.76 17.99 5.36
CA ALA A 268 14.14 18.10 4.05
C ALA A 268 12.93 19.05 4.04
N GLN A 269 12.11 19.01 5.09
CA GLN A 269 10.98 19.92 5.23
C GLN A 269 11.44 21.38 5.30
N GLN A 270 12.54 21.68 6.01
CA GLN A 270 13.11 23.01 6.07
C GLN A 270 13.67 23.47 4.71
N ILE A 271 14.34 22.59 3.98
CA ILE A 271 14.91 22.89 2.65
C ILE A 271 13.82 23.33 1.66
N VAL A 272 12.68 22.64 1.65
CA VAL A 272 11.59 22.93 0.69
C VAL A 272 10.56 23.92 1.24
N ARG A 273 10.66 24.32 2.51
CA ARG A 273 9.69 25.23 3.13
C ARG A 273 9.70 26.58 2.44
N GLY A 274 8.54 27.00 1.96
CA GLY A 274 8.38 28.30 1.28
C GLY A 274 8.96 28.34 -0.13
N VAL A 275 9.45 27.21 -0.66
CA VAL A 275 9.95 27.10 -2.03
C VAL A 275 8.78 26.77 -2.96
N GLY A 276 8.37 27.76 -3.76
CA GLY A 276 7.33 27.57 -4.76
C GLY A 276 7.86 26.85 -6.01
N PRO A 277 7.07 25.97 -6.66
CA PRO A 277 7.49 25.32 -7.91
C PRO A 277 7.91 26.31 -9.00
N GLN A 278 7.21 27.45 -9.09
CA GLN A 278 7.53 28.50 -10.05
C GLN A 278 8.88 29.16 -9.76
N GLN A 279 9.23 29.38 -8.49
CA GLN A 279 10.52 29.96 -8.11
C GLN A 279 11.69 29.04 -8.50
N LEU A 280 11.51 27.72 -8.40
CA LEU A 280 12.50 26.74 -8.85
C LEU A 280 12.66 26.71 -10.37
N ARG A 281 11.60 27.02 -11.13
CA ARG A 281 11.67 27.17 -12.60
C ARG A 281 12.43 28.43 -12.98
N ASP A 282 12.15 29.53 -12.30
CA ASP A 282 12.66 30.85 -12.66
C ASP A 282 14.10 31.10 -12.15
N SER A 283 14.52 30.41 -11.10
CA SER A 283 15.85 30.59 -10.47
C SER A 283 16.72 29.34 -10.54
N GLY A 284 17.72 29.37 -11.42
CA GLY A 284 18.73 28.32 -11.53
C GLY A 284 19.60 28.17 -10.27
N SER A 285 19.93 29.28 -9.60
CA SER A 285 20.74 29.26 -8.37
C SER A 285 19.98 28.68 -7.18
N LEU A 286 18.68 29.00 -7.04
CA LEU A 286 17.82 28.36 -6.03
C LEU A 286 17.70 26.86 -6.29
N ARG A 287 17.49 26.47 -7.56
CA ARG A 287 17.43 25.07 -7.97
C ARG A 287 18.71 24.31 -7.61
N GLN A 288 19.87 24.89 -7.91
CA GLN A 288 21.16 24.26 -7.61
C GLN A 288 21.38 24.09 -6.10
N ARG A 289 21.00 25.09 -5.30
CA ARG A 289 21.08 25.00 -3.83
C ARG A 289 20.18 23.89 -3.28
N VAL A 290 18.89 23.91 -3.64
CA VAL A 290 17.92 22.90 -3.19
C VAL A 290 18.35 21.50 -3.63
N THR A 291 18.89 21.35 -4.84
CA THR A 291 19.43 20.06 -5.31
C THR A 291 20.58 19.60 -4.43
N SER A 292 21.57 20.46 -4.16
CA SER A 292 22.72 20.13 -3.33
C SER A 292 22.31 19.70 -1.92
N ASP A 293 21.36 20.43 -1.30
CA ASP A 293 20.89 20.12 0.04
C ASP A 293 20.10 18.80 0.06
N LEU A 294 19.24 18.55 -0.93
CA LEU A 294 18.51 17.28 -1.04
C LEU A 294 19.40 16.09 -1.36
N THR A 295 20.47 16.27 -2.15
CA THR A 295 21.45 15.20 -2.39
C THR A 295 22.16 14.82 -1.10
N ARG A 296 22.47 15.78 -0.21
CA ARG A 296 23.02 15.47 1.12
C ARG A 296 22.06 14.65 1.96
N VAL A 297 20.78 15.05 2.01
CA VAL A 297 19.73 14.30 2.70
C VAL A 297 19.61 12.89 2.12
N GLN A 298 19.64 12.75 0.79
CA GLN A 298 19.58 11.46 0.12
C GLN A 298 20.74 10.54 0.52
N SER A 299 21.98 11.04 0.53
CA SER A 299 23.14 10.22 0.94
C SER A 299 23.03 9.74 2.38
N ALA A 300 22.64 10.62 3.31
CA ALA A 300 22.42 10.24 4.70
C ALA A 300 21.29 9.21 4.87
N LEU A 301 20.28 9.27 3.99
CA LEU A 301 19.17 8.31 3.97
C LEU A 301 19.59 6.95 3.41
N ASP A 302 20.43 6.95 2.36
CA ASP A 302 20.97 5.73 1.76
C ASP A 302 21.87 4.98 2.76
N ASP A 303 22.67 5.70 3.56
CA ASP A 303 23.46 5.12 4.65
C ASP A 303 22.56 4.45 5.70
N LEU A 304 21.47 5.12 6.10
CA LEU A 304 20.47 4.56 7.03
C LEU A 304 19.76 3.31 6.48
N LEU A 305 19.60 3.22 5.16
CA LEU A 305 19.04 2.05 4.47
C LEU A 305 20.02 0.87 4.40
N VAL A 306 21.32 1.14 4.29
CA VAL A 306 22.38 0.12 4.21
C VAL A 306 22.64 -0.51 5.57
N ASP A 307 22.64 0.28 6.65
CA ASP A 307 22.94 -0.20 8.01
C ASP A 307 21.82 -1.07 8.63
N ARG A 308 20.65 -1.17 7.99
CA ARG A 308 19.56 -2.03 8.46
C ARG A 308 19.73 -3.49 8.00
N PRO A 309 19.66 -4.48 8.92
CA PRO A 309 19.72 -5.88 8.54
C PRO A 309 18.54 -6.24 7.63
N ARG A 310 18.87 -6.68 6.40
CA ARG A 310 17.87 -7.10 5.41
C ARG A 310 17.11 -8.33 5.92
N ARG A 311 15.78 -8.26 5.82
CA ARG A 311 14.77 -9.16 6.36
C ARG A 311 15.06 -10.67 6.16
N ARG A 312 14.99 -11.46 7.25
CA ARG A 312 14.79 -12.93 7.19
C ARG A 312 13.29 -13.21 7.14
N ILE A 313 12.76 -13.58 5.98
CA ILE A 313 11.35 -13.94 5.83
C ILE A 313 11.11 -15.29 6.51
N VAL A 314 10.54 -15.28 7.72
CA VAL A 314 9.97 -16.49 8.33
C VAL A 314 8.53 -16.60 7.84
N ARG A 315 8.30 -17.44 6.82
CA ARG A 315 6.93 -17.84 6.45
C ARG A 315 6.39 -18.70 7.59
N GLY A 316 5.35 -18.22 8.27
CA GLY A 316 4.61 -19.04 9.24
C GLY A 316 4.05 -20.28 8.54
N ALA A 317 4.50 -21.46 8.97
CA ALA A 317 3.91 -22.72 8.55
C ALA A 317 2.51 -22.83 9.16
N VAL A 318 1.50 -22.98 8.32
CA VAL A 318 0.16 -23.41 8.74
C VAL A 318 0.25 -24.89 9.14
N PRO A 319 -0.16 -25.30 10.34
CA PRO A 319 -0.25 -26.72 10.67
C PRO A 319 -1.34 -27.35 9.79
N ARG A 320 -1.00 -28.41 9.07
CA ARG A 320 -2.00 -29.27 8.43
C ARG A 320 -2.68 -30.06 9.54
N GLU A 321 -3.96 -29.81 9.76
CA GLU A 321 -4.81 -30.74 10.49
C GLU A 321 -4.97 -32.00 9.65
N GLU A 322 -4.47 -33.11 10.18
CA GLU A 322 -4.80 -34.45 9.71
C GLU A 322 -6.18 -34.82 10.26
N SER A 323 -7.09 -35.18 9.36
CA SER A 323 -8.25 -36.04 9.63
C SER A 323 -8.56 -36.82 8.36
#